data_AF-A0Y5W0-F1
#
_entry.id   AF-A0Y5W0-F1
#
_cell.length_a   1.000
_cell.length_b   1.000
_cell.length_c   1.000
_cell.angle_alpha   90.00
_cell.angle_beta   90.00
_cell.angle_gamma   90.00
#
_symmetry.space_group_name_H-M   'P 1'
#
loop_
_entity.id
_entity.type
_entity.pdbx_description
1 polymer ?
#
loop_
_entity_poly.entity_id
_entity_poly.type
_entity_poly.pdbx_seq_one_letter_code
_entity_poly.pdbx_strand_id
1 'polypeptide(L)'
;MQADLEAQNSAFQKIKNQKSLSAALGAAFWSMPILVLWAFIYQLKPGAGIAMLIISGVLIGLAVRIHGRGYERIFAFIGVLAHFCVVFSALQLDMLLGGNVLAVIVVGVYIVGAWCAMYFSRINIPFHEHKAFDSVFESDEYQQQKQFKNRWFVVLPLVTGLSLATCFLTVVSVILFKESKAIEFEQAHYDKQAEQFRNKHISTDDETLASMSIKKVLTYAYAYYSGRHFDEKGQYRGDFPQDSFQAEVILRYLADKQSDPRAQFILGRLINNDRGQALLLQAEEAGDKFARLFAIYNFGCLVDAKQGRQLLTSFDKHVQEQAITNDIQMMLSDDFKSYCDELDNNTFDYRYIRHYKPAR
;
A
#
# COMPACT_ATOMS: atom_id res chain seq x y z
N MET A 1 -19.66 -51.08 50.75
CA MET A 1 -18.32 -51.71 50.64
C MET A 1 -18.01 -52.15 49.22
N GLN A 2 -18.73 -53.12 48.62
CA GLN A 2 -18.45 -53.57 47.25
C GLN A 2 -18.74 -52.50 46.18
N ALA A 3 -19.89 -51.81 46.26
CA ALA A 3 -20.22 -50.70 45.37
C ALA A 3 -19.24 -49.51 45.49
N ASP A 4 -18.72 -49.23 46.69
CA ASP A 4 -17.74 -48.17 46.92
C ASP A 4 -16.37 -48.53 46.29
N LEU A 5 -15.97 -49.79 46.40
CA LEU A 5 -14.74 -50.31 45.80
C LEU A 5 -14.82 -50.30 44.26
N GLU A 6 -15.97 -50.68 43.69
CA GLU A 6 -16.22 -50.61 42.24
C GLU A 6 -16.18 -49.16 41.73
N ALA A 7 -16.79 -48.23 42.47
CA ALA A 7 -16.75 -46.81 42.13
C ALA A 7 -15.33 -46.22 42.19
N GLN A 8 -14.53 -46.59 43.20
CA GLN A 8 -13.13 -46.18 43.32
C GLN A 8 -12.25 -46.76 42.20
N ASN A 9 -12.41 -48.05 41.87
CA ASN A 9 -11.68 -48.69 40.77
C ASN A 9 -12.02 -48.05 39.41
N SER A 10 -13.29 -47.73 39.18
CA SER A 10 -13.75 -47.02 37.98
C SER A 10 -13.14 -45.61 37.90
N ALA A 11 -13.17 -44.85 39.00
CA ALA A 11 -12.54 -43.52 39.07
C ALA A 11 -11.02 -43.60 38.80
N PHE A 12 -10.34 -44.57 39.40
CA PHE A 12 -8.90 -44.80 39.19
C PHE A 12 -8.57 -45.10 37.72
N GLN A 13 -9.34 -45.97 37.06
CA GLN A 13 -9.16 -46.25 35.64
C GLN A 13 -9.39 -45.01 34.76
N LYS A 14 -10.43 -44.21 35.04
CA LYS A 14 -10.69 -42.95 34.33
C LYS A 14 -9.53 -41.96 34.49
N ILE A 15 -8.97 -41.85 35.69
CA ILE A 15 -7.85 -40.94 35.98
C ILE A 15 -6.53 -41.44 35.34
N LYS A 16 -6.25 -42.74 35.39
CA LYS A 16 -5.06 -43.34 34.78
C LYS A 16 -4.97 -43.13 33.27
N ASN A 17 -6.13 -43.02 32.60
CA ASN A 17 -6.22 -42.81 31.16
C ASN A 17 -6.03 -41.35 30.71
N GLN A 18 -5.82 -40.42 31.65
CA GLN A 18 -5.57 -39.01 31.34
C GLN A 18 -4.18 -38.80 30.71
N LYS A 19 -4.11 -37.90 29.74
CA LYS A 19 -2.90 -37.62 28.97
C LYS A 19 -2.57 -36.13 28.95
N SER A 20 -2.04 -35.60 30.05
CA SER A 20 -1.71 -34.18 30.19
C SER A 20 -0.69 -33.71 29.15
N LEU A 21 0.30 -34.54 28.81
CA LEU A 21 1.25 -34.24 27.73
C LEU A 21 0.55 -34.09 26.37
N SER A 22 -0.38 -34.99 26.06
CA SER A 22 -1.13 -34.96 24.80
C SER A 22 -2.04 -33.73 24.74
N ALA A 23 -2.66 -33.35 25.86
CA ALA A 23 -3.40 -32.10 25.99
C ALA A 23 -2.53 -30.87 25.71
N ALA A 24 -1.31 -30.81 26.26
CA ALA A 24 -0.39 -29.70 26.01
C ALA A 24 0.03 -29.59 24.55
N LEU A 25 0.40 -30.72 23.92
CA LEU A 25 0.70 -30.77 22.49
C LEU A 25 -0.52 -30.35 21.65
N GLY A 26 -1.69 -30.91 21.96
CA GLY A 26 -2.94 -30.57 21.30
C GLY A 26 -3.24 -29.08 21.38
N ALA A 27 -3.16 -28.47 22.56
CA ALA A 27 -3.39 -27.04 22.74
C ALA A 27 -2.40 -26.17 21.96
N ALA A 28 -1.11 -26.52 21.99
CA ALA A 28 -0.09 -25.80 21.26
C ALA A 28 -0.32 -25.85 19.74
N PHE A 29 -0.50 -27.04 19.16
CA PHE A 29 -0.71 -27.15 17.71
C PHE A 29 -2.05 -26.58 17.25
N TRP A 30 -3.10 -26.67 18.07
CA TRP A 30 -4.39 -26.03 17.75
C TRP A 30 -4.36 -24.50 17.85
N SER A 31 -3.34 -23.92 18.51
CA SER A 31 -3.16 -22.47 18.53
C SER A 31 -2.92 -21.89 17.12
N MET A 32 -2.26 -22.64 16.22
CA MET A 32 -2.01 -22.20 14.83
C MET A 32 -3.30 -22.01 14.02
N PRO A 33 -4.16 -23.03 13.80
CA PRO A 33 -5.39 -22.85 13.03
C PRO A 33 -6.37 -21.86 13.69
N ILE A 34 -6.37 -21.75 15.02
CA ILE A 34 -7.19 -20.75 15.73
C ILE A 34 -6.72 -19.32 15.41
N LEU A 35 -5.41 -19.08 15.44
CA LEU A 35 -4.83 -17.78 15.07
C LEU A 35 -5.04 -17.44 13.59
N VAL A 36 -4.87 -18.41 12.68
CA VAL A 36 -5.16 -18.22 11.26
C VAL A 36 -6.62 -17.88 11.04
N LEU A 37 -7.54 -18.61 11.68
CA LEU A 37 -8.97 -18.32 11.61
C LEU A 37 -9.29 -16.93 12.15
N TRP A 38 -8.67 -16.52 13.26
CA TRP A 38 -8.82 -15.18 13.81
C TRP A 38 -8.35 -14.12 12.81
N ALA A 39 -7.15 -14.27 12.25
CA ALA A 39 -6.61 -13.35 11.25
C ALA A 39 -7.52 -13.21 10.03
N PHE A 40 -8.08 -14.32 9.55
CA PHE A 40 -9.02 -14.32 8.44
C PHE A 40 -10.33 -13.60 8.79
N ILE A 41 -10.94 -13.89 9.95
CA ILE A 41 -12.16 -13.21 10.42
C ILE A 41 -11.92 -11.71 10.58
N TYR A 42 -10.76 -11.32 11.12
CA TYR A 42 -10.41 -9.92 11.32
C TYR A 42 -10.29 -9.16 9.99
N GLN A 43 -9.73 -9.79 8.94
CA GLN A 43 -9.68 -9.20 7.61
C GLN A 43 -11.07 -8.98 7.01
N LEU A 44 -12.00 -9.92 7.21
CA LEU A 44 -13.36 -9.80 6.68
C LEU A 44 -14.22 -8.79 7.47
N LYS A 45 -14.09 -8.79 8.80
CA LYS A 45 -14.87 -7.95 9.70
C LYS A 45 -14.06 -7.61 10.96
N PRO A 46 -13.32 -6.48 10.99
CA PRO A 46 -12.47 -6.11 12.12
C PRO A 46 -13.22 -6.08 13.47
N GLY A 47 -14.47 -5.59 13.47
CA GLY A 47 -15.31 -5.55 14.67
C GLY A 47 -15.69 -6.91 15.25
N ALA A 48 -15.51 -8.02 14.51
CA ALA A 48 -15.71 -9.37 15.03
C ALA A 48 -14.48 -9.92 15.80
N GLY A 49 -13.33 -9.23 15.75
CA GLY A 49 -12.09 -9.67 16.41
C GLY A 49 -12.25 -9.85 17.92
N ILE A 50 -13.12 -9.08 18.58
CA ILE A 50 -13.38 -9.19 20.02
C ILE A 50 -14.14 -10.48 20.35
N ALA A 51 -15.08 -10.91 19.51
CA ALA A 51 -15.82 -12.16 19.72
C ALA A 51 -14.88 -13.38 19.71
N MET A 52 -13.76 -13.29 18.97
CA MET A 52 -12.76 -14.35 18.92
C MET A 52 -12.02 -14.58 20.25
N LEU A 53 -12.06 -13.66 21.21
CA LEU A 53 -11.57 -13.91 22.58
C LEU A 53 -12.35 -15.07 23.22
N ILE A 54 -13.67 -15.09 23.09
CA ILE A 54 -14.50 -16.17 23.65
C ILE A 54 -14.37 -17.43 22.79
N ILE A 55 -14.48 -17.29 21.48
CA ILE A 55 -14.44 -18.43 20.55
C ILE A 55 -13.10 -19.18 20.65
N SER A 56 -11.97 -18.47 20.67
CA SER A 56 -10.66 -19.09 20.84
C SER A 56 -10.52 -19.78 22.19
N GLY A 57 -11.07 -19.22 23.26
CA GLY A 57 -11.13 -19.87 24.57
C GLY A 57 -11.88 -21.20 24.53
N VAL A 58 -13.07 -21.23 23.92
CA VAL A 58 -13.84 -22.47 23.71
C VAL A 58 -13.05 -23.49 22.88
N LEU A 59 -12.47 -23.07 21.74
CA LEU A 59 -11.74 -23.95 20.84
C LEU A 59 -10.49 -24.56 21.49
N ILE A 60 -9.70 -23.75 22.21
CA ILE A 60 -8.56 -24.25 22.99
C ILE A 60 -9.03 -25.23 24.06
N GLY A 61 -10.10 -24.90 24.79
CA GLY A 61 -10.64 -25.80 25.81
C GLY A 61 -11.09 -27.14 25.24
N LEU A 62 -11.79 -27.14 24.11
CA LEU A 62 -12.16 -28.37 23.40
C LEU A 62 -10.94 -29.15 22.92
N ALA A 63 -9.91 -28.50 22.38
CA ALA A 63 -8.68 -29.15 21.98
C ALA A 63 -8.00 -29.86 23.16
N VAL A 64 -7.85 -29.18 24.30
CA VAL A 64 -7.30 -29.76 25.54
C VAL A 64 -8.11 -30.97 25.97
N ARG A 65 -9.45 -30.89 25.94
CA ARG A 65 -10.33 -31.98 26.35
C ARG A 65 -10.25 -33.20 25.42
N ILE A 66 -10.26 -32.98 24.11
CA ILE A 66 -10.20 -34.05 23.10
C ILE A 66 -8.90 -34.83 23.24
N HIS A 67 -7.78 -34.13 23.38
CA HIS A 67 -6.44 -34.74 23.45
C HIS A 67 -6.07 -35.25 24.84
N GLY A 68 -6.58 -34.63 25.90
CA GLY A 68 -6.21 -34.92 27.29
C GLY A 68 -7.13 -35.87 28.05
N ARG A 69 -8.44 -35.81 27.77
CA ARG A 69 -9.52 -36.49 28.52
C ARG A 69 -9.41 -36.32 30.04
N GLY A 70 -9.01 -35.13 30.47
CA GLY A 70 -8.55 -34.84 31.82
C GLY A 70 -9.65 -34.46 32.82
N TYR A 71 -9.57 -35.02 34.03
CA TYR A 71 -10.44 -34.64 35.16
C TYR A 71 -9.69 -33.79 36.21
N GLU A 72 -8.36 -33.72 36.14
CA GLU A 72 -7.55 -32.89 37.05
C GLU A 72 -7.64 -31.38 36.74
N ARG A 73 -7.32 -30.54 37.74
CA ARG A 73 -7.24 -29.08 37.58
C ARG A 73 -6.14 -28.63 36.61
N ILE A 74 -5.10 -29.44 36.40
CA ILE A 74 -4.01 -29.12 35.47
C ILE A 74 -4.51 -28.86 34.04
N PHE A 75 -5.55 -29.56 33.59
CA PHE A 75 -6.11 -29.37 32.24
C PHE A 75 -6.73 -27.98 32.06
N ALA A 76 -7.38 -27.46 33.11
CA ALA A 76 -7.86 -26.09 33.15
C ALA A 76 -6.71 -25.07 32.99
N PHE A 77 -5.58 -25.30 33.69
CA PHE A 77 -4.39 -24.45 33.55
C PHE A 77 -3.77 -24.52 32.15
N ILE A 78 -3.69 -25.71 31.54
CA ILE A 78 -3.21 -25.87 30.16
C ILE A 78 -4.06 -25.03 29.19
N GLY A 79 -5.39 -25.11 29.30
CA GLY A 79 -6.31 -24.36 28.46
C GLY A 79 -6.16 -22.85 28.60
N VAL A 80 -6.10 -22.34 29.83
CA VAL A 80 -5.92 -20.91 30.10
C VAL A 80 -4.58 -20.41 29.58
N LEU A 81 -3.51 -21.17 29.77
CA LEU A 81 -2.15 -20.77 29.38
C LEU A 81 -1.97 -20.74 27.85
N ALA A 82 -2.50 -21.75 27.15
CA ALA A 82 -2.53 -21.77 25.69
C ALA A 82 -3.43 -20.65 25.13
N HIS A 83 -4.61 -20.41 25.73
CA HIS A 83 -5.47 -19.30 25.34
C HIS A 83 -4.78 -17.94 25.53
N PHE A 84 -4.07 -17.75 26.65
CA PHE A 84 -3.27 -16.54 26.87
C PHE A 84 -2.21 -16.34 25.78
N CYS A 85 -1.49 -17.41 25.37
CA CYS A 85 -0.51 -17.32 24.29
C CYS A 85 -1.16 -16.90 22.95
N VAL A 86 -2.32 -17.49 22.61
CA VAL A 86 -3.09 -17.12 21.41
C VAL A 86 -3.51 -15.64 21.47
N VAL A 87 -4.08 -15.19 22.58
CA VAL A 87 -4.53 -13.79 22.73
C VAL A 87 -3.34 -12.83 22.68
N PHE A 88 -2.23 -13.16 23.33
CA PHE A 88 -1.00 -12.38 23.29
C PHE A 88 -0.48 -12.24 21.85
N SER A 89 -0.44 -13.33 21.08
CA SER A 89 -0.05 -13.26 19.67
C SER A 89 -1.07 -12.53 18.79
N ALA A 90 -2.35 -12.58 19.12
CA ALA A 90 -3.38 -11.80 18.44
C ALA A 90 -3.23 -10.29 18.68
N LEU A 91 -2.78 -9.89 19.88
CA LEU A 91 -2.41 -8.50 20.18
C LEU A 91 -1.23 -8.03 19.33
N GLN A 92 -0.19 -8.86 19.14
CA GLN A 92 0.98 -8.51 18.32
C GLN A 92 0.63 -8.28 16.84
N LEU A 93 -0.49 -8.83 16.37
CA LEU A 93 -1.01 -8.64 15.01
C LEU A 93 -2.06 -7.52 14.91
N ASP A 94 -2.24 -6.73 15.98
CA ASP A 94 -3.25 -5.67 16.10
C ASP A 94 -4.69 -6.12 15.80
N MET A 95 -5.01 -7.39 16.06
CA MET A 95 -6.32 -7.98 15.72
C MET A 95 -7.43 -7.69 16.74
N LEU A 96 -7.10 -6.95 17.80
CA LEU A 96 -7.98 -6.66 18.94
C LEU A 96 -8.36 -5.18 19.07
N LEU A 97 -7.60 -4.27 18.45
CA LEU A 97 -7.75 -2.81 18.58
C LEU A 97 -8.40 -2.16 17.35
N GLY A 98 -9.03 -2.95 16.48
CA GLY A 98 -9.79 -2.43 15.34
C GLY A 98 -11.09 -1.73 15.78
N GLY A 99 -11.03 -0.42 16.02
CA GLY A 99 -12.18 0.45 16.27
C GLY A 99 -12.21 1.10 17.66
N ASN A 100 -13.26 1.90 17.93
CA ASN A 100 -13.46 2.60 19.21
C ASN A 100 -14.10 1.68 20.27
N VAL A 101 -13.38 0.64 20.70
CA VAL A 101 -13.84 -0.21 21.82
C VAL A 101 -13.07 0.10 23.09
N LEU A 102 -13.82 0.33 24.18
CA LEU A 102 -13.24 0.60 25.50
C LEU A 102 -12.42 -0.60 25.99
N ALA A 103 -11.20 -0.35 26.47
CA ALA A 103 -10.29 -1.38 26.98
C ALA A 103 -10.93 -2.29 28.06
N VAL A 104 -11.84 -1.73 28.88
CA VAL A 104 -12.59 -2.48 29.91
C VAL A 104 -13.44 -3.60 29.31
N ILE A 105 -14.04 -3.35 28.14
CA ILE A 105 -14.85 -4.37 27.43
C ILE A 105 -13.95 -5.50 26.95
N VAL A 106 -12.79 -5.17 26.38
CA VAL A 106 -11.81 -6.17 25.91
C VAL A 106 -11.34 -7.06 27.06
N VAL A 107 -11.00 -6.46 28.22
CA VAL A 107 -10.61 -7.20 29.43
C VAL A 107 -11.75 -8.09 29.93
N GLY A 108 -12.99 -7.57 29.98
CA GLY A 108 -14.15 -8.36 30.40
C GLY A 108 -14.40 -9.57 29.49
N VAL A 109 -14.33 -9.39 28.17
CA VAL A 109 -14.49 -10.47 27.20
C VAL A 109 -13.33 -11.47 27.27
N TYR A 110 -12.10 -11.01 27.51
CA TYR A 110 -10.96 -11.89 27.75
C TYR A 110 -11.17 -12.79 28.98
N ILE A 111 -11.66 -12.23 30.09
CA ILE A 111 -11.97 -13.02 31.30
C ILE A 111 -13.00 -14.11 30.99
N VAL A 112 -14.05 -13.78 30.21
CA VAL A 112 -15.03 -14.77 29.76
C VAL A 112 -14.39 -15.84 28.87
N GLY A 113 -13.50 -15.45 27.95
CA GLY A 113 -12.74 -16.40 27.12
C GLY A 113 -11.85 -17.33 27.93
N ALA A 114 -11.11 -16.81 28.91
CA ALA A 114 -10.30 -17.60 29.83
C ALA A 114 -11.15 -18.56 30.68
N TRP A 115 -12.32 -18.10 31.13
CA TRP A 115 -13.30 -18.95 31.81
C TRP A 115 -13.80 -20.08 30.91
N CYS A 116 -14.15 -19.78 29.66
CA CYS A 116 -14.53 -20.78 28.67
C CYS A 116 -13.42 -21.81 28.44
N ALA A 117 -12.17 -21.35 28.26
CA ALA A 117 -11.02 -22.25 28.12
C ALA A 117 -10.88 -23.18 29.32
N MET A 118 -10.98 -22.64 30.54
CA MET A 118 -10.94 -23.40 31.78
C MET A 118 -12.06 -24.45 31.86
N TYR A 119 -13.29 -24.03 31.60
CA TYR A 119 -14.49 -24.87 31.72
C TYR A 119 -14.47 -26.02 30.69
N PHE A 120 -14.17 -25.73 29.42
CA PHE A 120 -14.21 -26.73 28.37
C PHE A 120 -13.00 -27.69 28.39
N SER A 121 -11.86 -27.29 28.96
CA SER A 121 -10.65 -28.12 29.06
C SER A 121 -10.79 -29.35 29.95
N ARG A 122 -11.69 -29.28 30.95
CA ARG A 122 -11.82 -30.30 31.99
C ARG A 122 -13.12 -31.09 31.81
N ILE A 123 -13.07 -32.39 32.07
CA ILE A 123 -14.29 -33.21 32.18
C ILE A 123 -14.88 -33.01 33.58
N ASN A 124 -16.15 -32.63 33.64
CA ASN A 124 -16.88 -32.50 34.90
C ASN A 124 -17.14 -33.89 35.50
N ILE A 125 -16.83 -34.03 36.78
CA ILE A 125 -17.15 -35.24 37.55
C ILE A 125 -18.63 -35.14 37.96
N PRO A 126 -19.45 -36.18 37.75
CA PRO A 126 -20.83 -36.19 38.23
C PRO A 126 -20.87 -36.11 39.77
N PHE A 127 -21.88 -35.45 40.35
CA PHE A 127 -21.99 -35.26 41.80
C PHE A 127 -21.87 -36.57 42.59
N HIS A 128 -22.50 -37.65 42.10
CA HIS A 128 -22.47 -38.96 42.74
C HIS A 128 -21.10 -39.66 42.71
N GLU A 129 -20.18 -39.27 41.82
CA GLU A 129 -18.83 -39.85 41.72
C GLU A 129 -17.77 -39.03 42.48
N HIS A 130 -18.09 -37.83 43.00
CA HIS A 130 -17.08 -36.91 43.59
C HIS A 130 -16.28 -37.56 44.72
N LYS A 131 -16.96 -38.22 45.67
CA LYS A 131 -16.29 -38.87 46.81
C LYS A 131 -15.28 -39.93 46.36
N ALA A 132 -15.59 -40.69 45.30
CA ALA A 132 -14.69 -41.69 44.74
C ALA A 132 -13.48 -41.03 44.08
N PHE A 133 -13.69 -40.00 43.26
CA PHE A 133 -12.60 -39.26 42.62
C PHE A 133 -11.68 -38.55 43.63
N ASP A 134 -12.25 -37.89 44.63
CA ASP A 134 -11.47 -37.18 45.66
C ASP A 134 -10.60 -38.17 46.44
N SER A 135 -11.15 -39.32 46.84
CA SER A 135 -10.38 -40.37 47.52
C SER A 135 -9.23 -40.93 46.68
N VAL A 136 -9.39 -40.97 45.35
CA VAL A 136 -8.33 -41.40 44.43
C VAL A 136 -7.27 -40.32 44.24
N PHE A 137 -7.66 -39.04 44.17
CA PHE A 137 -6.69 -37.95 44.03
C PHE A 137 -5.80 -37.78 45.27
N GLU A 138 -6.34 -38.07 46.45
CA GLU A 138 -5.64 -38.05 47.74
C GLU A 138 -4.80 -39.30 48.00
N SER A 139 -4.95 -40.38 47.21
CA SER A 139 -4.23 -41.63 47.47
C SER A 139 -2.75 -41.55 47.07
N ASP A 140 -1.88 -42.04 47.95
CA ASP A 140 -0.43 -42.14 47.70
C ASP A 140 -0.13 -43.03 46.48
N GLU A 141 -0.94 -44.06 46.27
CA GLU A 141 -0.83 -44.96 45.13
C GLU A 141 -0.97 -44.21 43.80
N TYR A 142 -1.95 -43.30 43.71
CA TYR A 142 -2.12 -42.47 42.53
C TYR A 142 -0.95 -41.52 42.31
N GLN A 143 -0.46 -40.86 43.37
CA GLN A 143 0.65 -39.91 43.28
C GLN A 143 1.97 -40.60 42.87
N GLN A 144 2.22 -41.82 43.35
CA GLN A 144 3.38 -42.63 42.98
C GLN A 144 3.28 -43.16 41.54
N GLN A 145 2.09 -43.60 41.11
CA GLN A 145 1.88 -44.12 39.75
C GLN A 145 1.75 -43.01 38.69
N LYS A 146 1.66 -41.73 39.09
CA LYS A 146 1.58 -40.60 38.16
C LYS A 146 2.86 -40.48 37.33
N GLN A 147 2.75 -40.91 36.07
CA GLN A 147 3.82 -40.87 35.09
C GLN A 147 4.42 -39.46 34.97
N PHE A 148 5.75 -39.38 34.86
CA PHE A 148 6.50 -38.12 34.78
C PHE A 148 5.93 -37.14 33.74
N LYS A 149 5.57 -37.65 32.55
CA LYS A 149 4.96 -36.87 31.46
C LYS A 149 3.62 -36.21 31.77
N ASN A 150 2.95 -36.59 32.87
CA ASN A 150 1.68 -36.01 33.30
C ASN A 150 1.84 -35.06 34.49
N ARG A 151 3.07 -34.78 34.94
CA ARG A 151 3.34 -33.89 36.07
C ARG A 151 3.33 -32.42 35.63
N TRP A 152 2.83 -31.55 36.50
CA TRP A 152 2.59 -30.13 36.18
C TRP A 152 3.84 -29.37 35.79
N PHE A 153 4.98 -29.63 36.45
CA PHE A 153 6.25 -28.97 36.16
C PHE A 153 6.87 -29.41 34.82
N VAL A 154 6.36 -30.47 34.20
CA VAL A 154 6.74 -30.86 32.83
C VAL A 154 5.77 -30.25 31.82
N VAL A 155 4.48 -30.39 32.08
CA VAL A 155 3.43 -30.06 31.11
C VAL A 155 3.20 -28.56 30.97
N LEU A 156 3.28 -27.79 32.07
CA LEU A 156 3.06 -26.34 32.03
C LEU A 156 4.17 -25.59 31.28
N PRO A 157 5.47 -25.82 31.53
CA PRO A 157 6.51 -25.19 30.70
C PRO A 157 6.42 -25.61 29.24
N LEU A 158 6.06 -26.87 28.97
CA LEU A 158 5.94 -27.40 27.61
C LEU A 158 4.81 -26.73 26.84
N VAL A 159 3.60 -26.63 27.41
CA VAL A 159 2.48 -25.97 26.70
C VAL A 159 2.81 -24.50 26.44
N THR A 160 3.43 -23.79 27.39
CA THR A 160 3.83 -22.39 27.17
C THR A 160 4.84 -22.28 26.05
N GLY A 161 5.95 -23.02 26.12
CA GLY A 161 7.03 -22.96 25.13
C GLY A 161 6.55 -23.33 23.73
N LEU A 162 5.79 -24.41 23.60
CA LEU A 162 5.27 -24.85 22.31
C LEU A 162 4.15 -23.94 21.78
N SER A 163 3.26 -23.44 22.63
CA SER A 163 2.22 -22.49 22.20
C SER A 163 2.86 -21.19 21.72
N LEU A 164 3.86 -20.67 22.44
CA LEU A 164 4.60 -19.48 21.98
C LEU A 164 5.32 -19.73 20.65
N ALA A 165 6.00 -20.86 20.49
CA ALA A 165 6.70 -21.18 19.24
C ALA A 165 5.74 -21.33 18.06
N THR A 166 4.64 -22.06 18.23
CA THR A 166 3.62 -22.26 17.20
C THR A 166 2.88 -20.96 16.86
N CYS A 167 2.56 -20.14 17.85
CA CYS A 167 1.96 -18.84 17.62
C CYS A 167 2.95 -17.89 16.92
N PHE A 168 4.23 -17.86 17.31
CA PHE A 168 5.26 -17.07 16.65
C PHE A 168 5.41 -17.43 15.18
N LEU A 169 5.54 -18.72 14.86
CA LEU A 169 5.61 -19.19 13.46
C LEU A 169 4.37 -18.75 12.67
N THR A 170 3.19 -18.84 13.29
CA THR A 170 1.93 -18.41 12.67
C THR A 170 1.92 -16.90 12.40
N VAL A 171 2.34 -16.08 13.37
CA VAL A 171 2.43 -14.62 13.24
C VAL A 171 3.37 -14.24 12.10
N VAL A 172 4.57 -14.83 12.05
CA VAL A 172 5.54 -14.60 10.98
C VAL A 172 4.96 -15.00 9.62
N SER A 173 4.35 -16.18 9.51
CA SER A 173 3.71 -16.63 8.26
C SER A 173 2.60 -15.69 7.78
N VAL A 174 1.76 -15.19 8.70
CA VAL A 174 0.68 -14.25 8.35
C VAL A 174 1.23 -12.90 7.88
N ILE A 175 2.29 -12.39 8.52
CA ILE A 175 2.94 -11.14 8.10
C ILE A 175 3.56 -11.30 6.71
N LEU A 176 4.35 -12.35 6.49
CA LEU A 176 4.98 -12.62 5.20
C LEU A 176 3.95 -12.79 4.08
N PHE A 177 2.81 -13.44 4.36
CA PHE A 177 1.73 -13.59 3.39
C PHE A 177 1.05 -12.25 3.05
N LYS A 178 0.89 -11.34 4.02
CA LYS A 178 0.35 -10.00 3.78
C LYS A 178 1.30 -9.16 2.91
N GLU A 179 2.59 -9.20 3.23
CA GLU A 179 3.62 -8.47 2.47
C GLU A 179 3.75 -8.97 1.04
N SER A 180 3.77 -10.30 0.83
CA SER A 180 3.84 -10.86 -0.52
C SER A 180 2.64 -10.45 -1.38
N LYS A 181 1.43 -10.44 -0.80
CA LYS A 181 0.22 -9.97 -1.49
C LYS A 181 0.26 -8.48 -1.81
N ALA A 182 0.83 -7.65 -0.94
CA ALA A 182 0.99 -6.23 -1.20
C ALA A 182 1.95 -5.99 -2.38
N ILE A 183 3.07 -6.71 -2.41
CA ILE A 183 4.06 -6.63 -3.50
C ILE A 183 3.45 -7.09 -4.83
N GLU A 184 2.75 -8.23 -4.86
CA GLU A 184 2.07 -8.73 -6.07
C GLU A 184 1.08 -7.71 -6.62
N PHE A 185 0.30 -7.07 -5.74
CA PHE A 185 -0.69 -6.07 -6.14
C PHE A 185 -0.05 -4.81 -6.71
N GLU A 186 0.99 -4.31 -6.05
CA GLU A 186 1.75 -3.15 -6.48
C GLU A 186 2.41 -3.41 -7.85
N GLN A 187 3.06 -4.57 -8.01
CA GLN A 187 3.70 -4.95 -9.26
C GLN A 187 2.69 -5.09 -10.41
N ALA A 188 1.54 -5.74 -10.16
CA ALA A 188 0.48 -5.84 -11.18
C ALA A 188 -0.08 -4.47 -11.59
N HIS A 189 -0.16 -3.52 -10.65
CA HIS A 189 -0.57 -2.15 -10.94
C HIS A 189 0.48 -1.42 -11.80
N TYR A 190 1.77 -1.55 -11.46
CA TYR A 190 2.88 -1.02 -12.26
C TYR A 190 2.91 -1.60 -13.68
N ASP A 191 2.77 -2.92 -13.82
CA ASP A 191 2.79 -3.59 -15.13
C ASP A 191 1.64 -3.13 -16.03
N LYS A 192 0.45 -2.98 -15.47
CA LYS A 192 -0.73 -2.48 -16.19
C LYS A 192 -0.56 -1.03 -16.64
N GLN A 193 0.03 -0.19 -15.79
CA GLN A 193 0.40 1.17 -16.18
C GLN A 193 1.45 1.16 -17.30
N ALA A 194 2.53 0.37 -17.17
CA ALA A 194 3.57 0.21 -18.18
C ALA A 194 3.04 -0.25 -19.54
N GLU A 195 2.05 -1.13 -19.56
CA GLU A 195 1.37 -1.55 -20.80
C GLU A 195 0.55 -0.42 -21.43
N GLN A 196 -0.22 0.31 -20.63
CA GLN A 196 -0.93 1.51 -21.09
C GLN A 196 0.03 2.59 -21.60
N PHE A 197 1.22 2.70 -21.01
CA PHE A 197 2.28 3.60 -21.47
C PHE A 197 2.84 3.17 -22.83
N ARG A 198 3.18 1.88 -23.00
CA ARG A 198 3.68 1.34 -24.28
C ARG A 198 2.74 1.59 -25.46
N ASN A 199 1.43 1.41 -25.25
CA ASN A 199 0.44 1.57 -26.32
C ASN A 199 0.20 3.02 -26.78
N LYS A 200 0.68 4.02 -26.02
CA LYS A 200 0.54 5.45 -26.35
C LYS A 200 1.74 6.03 -27.11
N HIS A 201 2.88 5.34 -27.12
CA HIS A 201 4.06 5.81 -27.83
C HIS A 201 3.79 5.87 -29.34
N ILE A 202 4.13 7.00 -29.95
CA ILE A 202 4.27 7.11 -31.40
C ILE A 202 5.71 6.79 -31.80
N SER A 203 5.88 6.24 -33.00
CA SER A 203 7.22 6.13 -33.58
C SER A 203 7.75 7.52 -33.93
N THR A 204 9.02 7.78 -33.61
CA THR A 204 9.70 9.08 -33.80
C THR A 204 10.74 9.05 -34.92
N ASP A 205 10.66 8.06 -35.80
CA ASP A 205 11.43 8.04 -37.05
C ASP A 205 10.94 9.13 -38.02
N ASP A 206 11.84 9.58 -38.89
CA ASP A 206 11.59 10.69 -39.81
C ASP A 206 10.39 10.44 -40.73
N GLU A 207 10.15 9.20 -41.16
CA GLU A 207 9.09 8.82 -42.08
C GLU A 207 7.71 8.97 -41.40
N THR A 208 7.60 8.45 -40.18
CA THR A 208 6.40 8.59 -39.35
C THR A 208 6.12 10.05 -39.04
N LEU A 209 7.15 10.83 -38.66
CA LEU A 209 6.99 12.25 -38.37
C LEU A 209 6.61 13.06 -39.62
N ALA A 210 7.17 12.74 -40.79
CA ALA A 210 6.85 13.38 -42.07
C ALA A 210 5.40 13.11 -42.52
N SER A 211 4.82 11.97 -42.12
CA SER A 211 3.43 11.61 -42.46
C SER A 211 2.38 12.45 -41.72
N MET A 212 2.79 13.19 -40.69
CA MET A 212 1.90 13.98 -39.82
C MET A 212 2.00 15.47 -40.11
N SER A 213 0.94 16.23 -39.77
CA SER A 213 1.01 17.69 -39.82
C SER A 213 2.01 18.20 -38.76
N ILE A 214 2.72 19.29 -39.05
CA ILE A 214 3.64 19.94 -38.09
C ILE A 214 2.93 20.21 -36.76
N LYS A 215 1.66 20.65 -36.80
CA LYS A 215 0.88 20.91 -35.59
C LYS A 215 0.67 19.64 -34.76
N LYS A 216 0.38 18.51 -35.41
CA LYS A 216 0.23 17.21 -34.74
C LYS A 216 1.54 16.75 -34.10
N VAL A 217 2.64 16.91 -34.82
CA VAL A 217 3.98 16.57 -34.33
C VAL A 217 4.35 17.42 -33.12
N LEU A 218 4.08 18.73 -33.16
CA LEU A 218 4.26 19.64 -32.02
C LEU A 218 3.39 19.26 -30.82
N THR A 219 2.14 18.81 -31.03
CA THR A 219 1.29 18.32 -29.93
C THR A 219 1.84 17.06 -29.27
N TYR A 220 2.49 16.16 -30.01
CA TYR A 220 3.17 15.00 -29.42
C TYR A 220 4.45 15.39 -28.70
N ALA A 221 5.24 16.33 -29.23
CA ALA A 221 6.39 16.87 -28.51
C ALA A 221 5.98 17.47 -27.16
N TYR A 222 4.88 18.25 -27.15
CA TYR A 222 4.32 18.79 -25.91
C TYR A 222 3.78 17.69 -24.98
N ALA A 223 3.15 16.65 -25.53
CA ALA A 223 2.63 15.55 -24.75
C ALA A 223 3.75 14.77 -24.04
N TYR A 224 4.86 14.50 -24.74
CA TYR A 224 6.06 13.91 -24.15
C TYR A 224 6.74 14.84 -23.15
N TYR A 225 6.73 16.15 -23.36
CA TYR A 225 7.32 17.10 -22.41
C TYR A 225 6.50 17.25 -21.13
N SER A 226 5.18 17.37 -21.24
CA SER A 226 4.27 17.76 -20.15
C SER A 226 3.52 16.59 -19.48
N GLY A 227 3.52 15.42 -20.12
CA GLY A 227 2.67 14.28 -19.74
C GLY A 227 1.19 14.46 -20.07
N ARG A 228 0.81 15.47 -20.87
CA ARG A 228 -0.58 15.77 -21.23
C ARG A 228 -0.77 15.86 -22.74
N HIS A 229 -1.65 15.04 -23.30
CA HIS A 229 -1.90 15.04 -24.73
C HIS A 229 -3.09 15.93 -25.09
N PHE A 230 -2.87 16.87 -26.01
CA PHE A 230 -3.91 17.67 -26.66
C PHE A 230 -3.87 17.36 -28.16
N ASP A 231 -5.02 17.28 -28.81
CA ASP A 231 -5.06 17.13 -30.27
C ASP A 231 -4.85 18.48 -31.00
N GLU A 232 -4.81 18.43 -32.34
CA GLU A 232 -4.61 19.63 -33.18
C GLU A 232 -5.72 20.69 -33.02
N LYS A 233 -6.89 20.30 -32.51
CA LYS A 233 -8.02 21.21 -32.22
C LYS A 233 -7.94 21.77 -30.80
N GLY A 234 -7.00 21.27 -30.00
CA GLY A 234 -6.80 21.62 -28.59
C GLY A 234 -7.73 20.91 -27.62
N GLN A 235 -8.32 19.78 -28.02
CA GLN A 235 -9.07 18.93 -27.09
C GLN A 235 -8.10 18.06 -26.30
N TYR A 236 -8.25 18.04 -24.97
CA TYR A 236 -7.47 17.17 -24.10
C TYR A 236 -7.85 15.70 -24.33
N ARG A 237 -6.85 14.85 -24.54
CA ARG A 237 -6.97 13.41 -24.84
C ARG A 237 -6.56 12.52 -23.66
N GLY A 238 -6.25 13.11 -22.51
CA GLY A 238 -5.80 12.41 -21.32
C GLY A 238 -4.29 12.49 -21.11
N ASP A 239 -3.83 11.79 -20.08
CA ASP A 239 -2.42 11.72 -19.72
C ASP A 239 -1.61 10.97 -20.77
N PHE A 240 -0.34 11.34 -20.90
CA PHE A 240 0.61 10.83 -21.88
C PHE A 240 1.93 10.47 -21.20
N PRO A 241 2.71 9.50 -21.72
CA PRO A 241 4.06 9.24 -21.21
C PRO A 241 4.92 10.51 -21.25
N GLN A 242 5.49 10.91 -20.11
CA GLN A 242 6.44 12.01 -20.07
C GLN A 242 7.84 11.48 -20.38
N ASP A 243 8.46 11.99 -21.45
CA ASP A 243 9.80 11.64 -21.90
C ASP A 243 10.43 12.87 -22.57
N SER A 244 11.28 13.58 -21.82
CA SER A 244 11.93 14.79 -22.33
C SER A 244 12.86 14.52 -23.50
N PHE A 245 13.44 13.32 -23.59
CA PHE A 245 14.30 12.94 -24.71
C PHE A 245 13.48 12.79 -26.00
N GLN A 246 12.33 12.11 -25.94
CA GLN A 246 11.43 11.99 -27.09
C GLN A 246 10.87 13.34 -27.54
N ALA A 247 10.50 14.21 -26.58
CA ALA A 247 10.11 15.57 -26.90
C ALA A 247 11.21 16.33 -27.67
N GLU A 248 12.46 16.22 -27.21
CA GLU A 248 13.61 16.85 -27.86
C GLU A 248 13.91 16.25 -29.23
N VAL A 249 13.82 14.93 -29.42
CA VAL A 249 13.99 14.27 -30.73
C VAL A 249 12.98 14.80 -31.73
N ILE A 250 11.71 14.89 -31.34
CA ILE A 250 10.65 15.41 -32.20
C ILE A 250 10.89 16.90 -32.52
N LEU A 251 11.27 17.69 -31.53
CA LEU A 251 11.56 19.12 -31.72
C LEU A 251 12.78 19.34 -32.62
N ARG A 252 13.85 18.54 -32.47
CA ARG A 252 15.02 18.57 -33.36
C ARG A 252 14.66 18.20 -34.79
N TYR A 253 13.81 17.18 -34.99
CA TYR A 253 13.31 16.85 -36.32
C TYR A 253 12.61 18.05 -36.97
N LEU A 254 11.69 18.69 -36.26
CA LEU A 254 10.96 19.85 -36.78
C LEU A 254 11.87 21.07 -36.99
N ALA A 255 12.78 21.35 -36.05
CA ALA A 255 13.65 22.53 -36.08
C ALA A 255 14.78 22.42 -37.11
N ASP A 256 15.43 21.25 -37.20
CA ASP A 256 16.63 21.05 -38.02
C ASP A 256 16.28 20.55 -39.44
N LYS A 257 15.25 19.70 -39.61
CA LYS A 257 14.92 19.10 -40.93
C LYS A 257 13.78 19.79 -41.65
N GLN A 258 12.75 20.20 -40.93
CA GLN A 258 11.60 20.93 -41.50
C GLN A 258 11.79 22.45 -41.42
N SER A 259 12.82 22.92 -40.72
CA SER A 259 13.08 24.35 -40.45
C SER A 259 11.86 25.08 -39.91
N ASP A 260 11.06 24.41 -39.07
CA ASP A 260 9.84 24.99 -38.51
C ASP A 260 10.21 26.08 -37.47
N PRO A 261 9.82 27.35 -37.69
CA PRO A 261 10.23 28.46 -36.83
C PRO A 261 9.72 28.32 -35.39
N ARG A 262 8.53 27.73 -35.20
CA ARG A 262 7.98 27.51 -33.85
C ARG A 262 8.73 26.42 -33.11
N ALA A 263 9.10 25.33 -33.77
CA ALA A 263 9.94 24.29 -33.18
C ALA A 263 11.33 24.83 -32.82
N GLN A 264 11.93 25.67 -33.68
CA GLN A 264 13.19 26.35 -33.37
C GLN A 264 13.07 27.23 -32.13
N PHE A 265 12.00 28.02 -32.00
CA PHE A 265 11.72 28.81 -30.81
C PHE A 265 11.61 27.93 -29.54
N ILE A 266 10.78 26.88 -29.59
CA ILE A 266 10.54 26.00 -28.44
C ILE A 266 11.82 25.28 -28.04
N LEU A 267 12.54 24.70 -29.01
CA LEU A 267 13.79 23.99 -28.77
C LEU A 267 14.88 24.94 -28.23
N GLY A 268 14.95 26.16 -28.78
CA GLY A 268 15.88 27.19 -28.32
C GLY A 268 15.62 27.65 -26.89
N ARG A 269 14.35 27.72 -26.47
CA ARG A 269 13.96 27.95 -25.06
C ARG A 269 14.35 26.80 -24.13
N LEU A 270 14.26 25.56 -24.61
CA LEU A 270 14.56 24.38 -23.79
C LEU A 270 16.07 24.15 -23.62
N ILE A 271 16.85 24.40 -24.68
CA ILE A 271 18.28 24.16 -24.71
C ILE A 271 18.99 25.49 -24.44
N ASN A 272 19.20 25.84 -23.17
CA ASN A 272 19.80 27.10 -22.74
C ASN A 272 21.34 27.15 -22.94
N ASN A 273 21.79 27.13 -24.20
CA ASN A 273 23.20 27.24 -24.61
C ASN A 273 23.34 28.02 -25.93
N ASP A 274 24.56 28.14 -26.46
CA ASP A 274 24.85 28.87 -27.71
C ASP A 274 24.00 28.37 -28.90
N ARG A 275 23.74 27.06 -28.97
CA ARG A 275 22.86 26.48 -30.00
C ARG A 275 21.42 26.93 -29.81
N GLY A 276 20.94 27.00 -28.57
CA GLY A 276 19.61 27.51 -28.28
C GLY A 276 19.43 28.97 -28.69
N GLN A 277 20.42 29.81 -28.39
CA GLN A 277 20.41 31.22 -28.82
C GLN A 277 20.39 31.35 -30.35
N ALA A 278 21.16 30.52 -31.06
CA ALA A 278 21.12 30.48 -32.52
C ALA A 278 19.74 30.06 -33.06
N LEU A 279 19.09 29.07 -32.44
CA LEU A 279 17.74 28.64 -32.82
C LEU A 279 16.69 29.72 -32.55
N LEU A 280 16.82 30.48 -31.47
CA LEU A 280 15.92 31.60 -31.17
C LEU A 280 16.03 32.72 -32.22
N LEU A 281 17.26 33.06 -32.63
CA LEU A 281 17.51 34.02 -33.70
C LEU A 281 16.95 33.53 -35.05
N GLN A 282 17.18 32.26 -35.40
CA GLN A 282 16.62 31.67 -36.63
C GLN A 282 15.09 31.71 -36.64
N ALA A 283 14.46 31.40 -35.50
CA ALA A 283 13.01 31.47 -35.36
C ALA A 283 12.50 32.91 -35.55
N GLU A 284 13.19 33.90 -34.97
CA GLU A 284 12.85 35.32 -35.13
C GLU A 284 13.00 35.78 -36.59
N GLU A 285 14.13 35.47 -37.24
CA GLU A 285 14.41 35.81 -38.63
C GLU A 285 13.42 35.16 -39.60
N ALA A 286 12.99 33.93 -39.30
CA ALA A 286 11.96 33.22 -40.05
C ALA A 286 10.53 33.71 -39.74
N GLY A 287 10.37 34.70 -38.86
CA GLY A 287 9.11 35.39 -38.58
C GLY A 287 8.24 34.74 -37.51
N ASP A 288 8.79 33.88 -36.66
CA ASP A 288 8.04 33.33 -35.53
C ASP A 288 7.62 34.42 -34.55
N LYS A 289 6.32 34.47 -34.26
CA LYS A 289 5.75 35.53 -33.44
C LYS A 289 6.13 35.42 -31.96
N PHE A 290 6.33 34.21 -31.43
CA PHE A 290 6.78 34.05 -30.04
C PHE A 290 8.28 34.31 -29.92
N ALA A 291 9.09 33.94 -30.90
CA ALA A 291 10.50 34.31 -30.95
C ALA A 291 10.67 35.84 -30.99
N ARG A 292 9.91 36.54 -31.84
CA ARG A 292 9.90 38.01 -31.88
C ARG A 292 9.40 38.63 -30.58
N LEU A 293 8.36 38.06 -29.98
CA LEU A 293 7.87 38.49 -28.67
C LEU A 293 8.97 38.39 -27.62
N PHE A 294 9.64 37.24 -27.58
CA PHE A 294 10.74 36.95 -26.66
C PHE A 294 11.95 37.88 -26.87
N ALA A 295 12.29 38.21 -28.12
CA ALA A 295 13.34 39.18 -28.45
C ALA A 295 13.00 40.59 -27.94
N ILE A 296 11.75 41.05 -28.14
CA ILE A 296 11.28 42.34 -27.60
C ILE A 296 11.35 42.36 -26.07
N TYR A 297 10.99 41.24 -25.43
CA TYR A 297 11.07 41.11 -23.97
C TYR A 297 12.51 41.19 -23.46
N ASN A 298 13.43 40.41 -24.03
CA ASN A 298 14.84 40.46 -23.65
C ASN A 298 15.43 41.87 -23.83
N PHE A 299 15.12 42.54 -24.93
CA PHE A 299 15.54 43.92 -25.16
C PHE A 299 14.98 44.88 -24.10
N GLY A 300 13.68 44.81 -23.80
CA GLY A 300 13.06 45.67 -22.81
C GLY A 300 13.59 45.42 -21.39
N CYS A 301 13.86 44.16 -21.03
CA CYS A 301 14.32 43.78 -19.70
C CYS A 301 15.79 44.08 -19.46
N LEU A 302 16.64 43.88 -20.48
CA LEU A 302 18.09 43.99 -20.36
C LEU A 302 18.65 45.34 -20.83
N VAL A 303 17.94 46.06 -21.71
CA VAL A 303 18.45 47.26 -22.40
C VAL A 303 17.62 48.51 -22.08
N ASP A 304 16.36 48.56 -22.53
CA ASP A 304 15.51 49.76 -22.38
C ASP A 304 14.02 49.38 -22.28
N ALA A 305 13.49 49.40 -21.05
CA ALA A 305 12.09 49.05 -20.78
C ALA A 305 11.08 49.99 -21.46
N LYS A 306 11.42 51.27 -21.66
CA LYS A 306 10.53 52.25 -22.30
C LYS A 306 10.40 51.94 -23.79
N GLN A 307 11.53 51.69 -24.46
CA GLN A 307 11.51 51.27 -25.87
C GLN A 307 10.91 49.88 -26.04
N GLY A 308 11.18 48.94 -25.13
CA GLY A 308 10.53 47.62 -25.11
C GLY A 308 9.00 47.71 -25.09
N ARG A 309 8.43 48.54 -24.22
CA ARG A 309 6.96 48.80 -24.19
C ARG A 309 6.43 49.38 -25.51
N GLN A 310 7.19 50.28 -26.17
CA GLN A 310 6.82 50.82 -27.47
C GLN A 310 6.83 49.74 -28.56
N LEU A 311 7.85 48.88 -28.57
CA LEU A 311 7.95 47.75 -29.49
C LEU A 311 6.80 46.76 -29.29
N LEU A 312 6.42 46.44 -28.04
CA LEU A 312 5.26 45.59 -27.75
C LEU A 312 3.95 46.20 -28.26
N THR A 313 3.73 47.48 -28.00
CA THR A 313 2.52 48.18 -28.47
C THR A 313 2.44 48.20 -30.00
N SER A 314 3.58 48.32 -30.68
CA SER A 314 3.66 48.23 -32.14
C SER A 314 3.39 46.80 -32.62
N PHE A 315 3.98 45.80 -31.93
CA PHE A 315 3.83 44.40 -32.28
C PHE A 315 2.40 43.90 -32.12
N ASP A 316 1.71 44.30 -31.04
CA ASP A 316 0.31 43.95 -30.75
C ASP A 316 -0.64 44.22 -31.93
N LYS A 317 -0.44 45.36 -32.61
CA LYS A 317 -1.24 45.76 -33.79
C LYS A 317 -1.15 44.80 -34.98
N HIS A 318 -0.12 43.95 -35.01
CA HIS A 318 0.19 43.08 -36.15
C HIS A 318 0.05 41.59 -35.81
N VAL A 319 -0.35 41.25 -34.59
CA VAL A 319 -0.48 39.86 -34.12
C VAL A 319 -1.95 39.44 -34.10
N GLN A 320 -2.22 38.30 -34.74
CA GLN A 320 -3.55 37.67 -34.74
C GLN A 320 -3.65 36.46 -33.80
N GLU A 321 -2.54 36.05 -33.19
CA GLU A 321 -2.49 34.87 -32.32
C GLU A 321 -2.89 35.29 -30.89
N GLN A 322 -4.08 34.87 -30.44
CA GLN A 322 -4.66 35.33 -29.17
C GLN A 322 -3.78 35.03 -27.94
N ALA A 323 -3.02 33.94 -27.96
CA ALA A 323 -2.09 33.63 -26.87
C ALA A 323 -1.01 34.72 -26.71
N ILE A 324 -0.51 35.25 -27.83
CA ILE A 324 0.50 36.30 -27.84
C ILE A 324 -0.11 37.64 -27.43
N THR A 325 -1.30 37.97 -27.93
CA THR A 325 -2.02 39.20 -27.53
C THR A 325 -2.26 39.23 -26.03
N ASN A 326 -2.67 38.10 -25.43
CA ASN A 326 -2.86 38.00 -23.98
C ASN A 326 -1.53 38.23 -23.22
N ASP A 327 -0.43 37.65 -23.68
CA ASP A 327 0.89 37.83 -23.07
C ASP A 327 1.34 39.32 -23.17
N ILE A 328 1.15 39.96 -24.32
CA ILE A 328 1.46 41.39 -24.50
C ILE A 328 0.62 42.26 -23.55
N GLN A 329 -0.69 42.01 -23.47
CA GLN A 329 -1.61 42.81 -22.64
C GLN A 329 -1.26 42.71 -21.16
N MET A 330 -0.93 41.50 -20.68
CA MET A 330 -0.52 41.27 -19.29
C MET A 330 0.73 42.07 -18.93
N MET A 331 1.71 42.12 -19.84
CA MET A 331 2.93 42.91 -19.63
C MET A 331 2.73 44.42 -19.74
N LEU A 332 1.77 44.86 -20.55
CA LEU A 332 1.42 46.27 -20.64
C LEU A 332 0.65 46.75 -19.39
N SER A 333 -0.15 45.87 -18.75
CA SER A 333 -0.90 46.20 -17.53
C SER A 333 -0.06 46.20 -16.26
N ASP A 334 0.95 45.33 -16.17
CA ASP A 334 1.83 45.23 -15.01
C ASP A 334 3.08 46.14 -15.13
N ASP A 335 3.86 46.24 -14.05
CA ASP A 335 5.17 46.87 -14.17
C ASP A 335 6.06 45.93 -15.00
N PHE A 336 6.44 46.35 -16.22
CA PHE A 336 7.26 45.60 -17.17
C PHE A 336 8.47 44.93 -16.50
N LYS A 337 9.02 45.58 -15.47
CA LYS A 337 10.14 45.06 -14.68
C LYS A 337 9.78 43.86 -13.80
N SER A 338 8.56 43.78 -13.25
CA SER A 338 8.11 42.60 -12.48
C SER A 338 7.94 41.36 -13.36
N TYR A 339 7.75 41.56 -14.66
CA TYR A 339 7.62 40.49 -15.64
C TYR A 339 8.96 39.93 -16.14
N CYS A 340 10.05 40.67 -15.93
CA CYS A 340 11.39 40.25 -16.35
C CYS A 340 11.92 39.04 -15.57
N ASP A 341 11.47 38.84 -14.33
CA ASP A 341 11.88 37.71 -13.48
C ASP A 341 11.18 36.38 -13.88
N GLU A 342 10.03 36.44 -14.55
CA GLU A 342 9.30 35.24 -15.03
C GLU A 342 9.83 34.69 -16.36
N LEU A 343 10.63 35.48 -17.09
CA LEU A 343 11.14 35.13 -18.42
C LEU A 343 12.10 33.92 -18.41
N ASP A 344 12.75 33.66 -17.27
CA ASP A 344 13.78 32.64 -17.10
C ASP A 344 13.24 31.20 -16.99
N ASN A 345 11.91 31.01 -16.96
CA ASN A 345 11.34 29.67 -16.98
C ASN A 345 11.45 29.04 -18.37
N ASN A 346 12.52 28.27 -18.59
CA ASN A 346 12.79 27.46 -19.79
C ASN A 346 11.80 26.28 -19.94
N THR A 347 10.52 26.60 -20.04
CA THR A 347 9.44 25.62 -20.10
C THR A 347 8.75 25.63 -21.45
N PHE A 348 8.44 24.45 -21.97
CA PHE A 348 7.57 24.31 -23.13
C PHE A 348 6.10 24.40 -22.69
N ASP A 349 5.50 25.57 -22.88
CA ASP A 349 4.09 25.85 -22.57
C ASP A 349 3.17 25.47 -23.75
N TYR A 350 1.98 24.93 -23.45
CA TYR A 350 0.96 24.60 -24.44
C TYR A 350 0.54 25.83 -25.27
N ARG A 351 0.60 27.02 -24.68
CA ARG A 351 0.29 28.29 -25.36
C ARG A 351 1.09 28.47 -26.65
N TYR A 352 2.33 27.96 -26.72
CA TYR A 352 3.19 28.07 -27.90
C TYR A 352 2.67 27.27 -29.10
N ILE A 353 1.78 26.30 -28.91
CA ILE A 353 1.32 25.43 -30.01
C ILE A 353 -0.20 25.47 -30.21
N ARG A 354 -0.95 25.95 -29.22
CA ARG A 354 -2.42 25.98 -29.22
C ARG A 354 -3.00 26.63 -30.48
N HIS A 355 -2.54 27.84 -30.79
CA HIS A 355 -3.03 28.66 -31.89
C HIS A 355 -2.08 28.71 -33.09
N TYR A 356 -0.98 27.94 -33.03
CA TYR A 356 0.01 27.90 -34.09
C TYR A 356 -0.59 27.35 -35.40
N LYS A 357 -0.27 28.04 -36.49
CA LYS A 357 -0.59 27.65 -37.86
C LYS A 357 0.72 27.74 -38.65
N PRO A 358 1.34 26.59 -38.99
CA PRO A 358 2.56 26.57 -39.78
C PRO A 358 2.36 27.31 -41.10
N ALA A 359 3.37 28.05 -41.55
CA ALA A 359 3.38 28.60 -42.90
C ALA A 359 3.35 27.44 -43.91
N ARG A 360 2.61 27.59 -45.01
CA ARG A 360 2.50 26.56 -46.06
C ARG A 360 3.75 26.50 -46.92
#